data_AF-A0A2S1XB17-F1
#
_entry.id   AF-A0A2S1XB17-F1
#
_cell.length_a   1.000
_cell.length_b   1.000
_cell.length_c   1.000
_cell.angle_alpha   90.00
_cell.angle_beta   90.00
_cell.angle_gamma   90.00
#
_symmetry.space_group_name_H-M   'P 1'
#
loop_
_entity.id
_entity.type
_entity.pdbx_description
1 polymer ?
#
loop_
_entity_poly.entity_id
_entity_poly.type
_entity_poly.pdbx_seq_one_letter_code
_entity_poly.pdbx_strand_id
1 'polypeptide(L)'
;MALNFFDQFLSPTHLGIPLILIAMIFPWILYPSPTNRWLNNRLVTLQGQFFNRFTQQLLLPLNQGGHKWALILMSLMVFLLSINMLGLLPYTFTPTTQLSLNMGFAVPFWLATVIIGMRNQPTAALGHLLPEGTPVPLIPVLIVIETISLFIRPIALGVRLTANLTAGHLLIQLIAT
;
A
#
# COMPACT_ATOMS: atom_id res chain seq x y z
N MET A 1 -37.38 -0.15 -0.57
CA MET A 1 -36.28 0.39 0.24
C MET A 1 -35.13 0.63 -0.73
N ALA A 2 -34.83 1.88 -1.07
CA ALA A 2 -33.69 2.17 -1.93
C ALA A 2 -32.43 1.73 -1.17
N LEU A 3 -31.87 0.57 -1.53
CA LEU A 3 -30.57 0.16 -1.00
C LEU A 3 -29.57 1.19 -1.49
N ASN A 4 -28.98 1.95 -0.57
CA ASN A 4 -27.97 2.92 -0.95
C ASN A 4 -26.74 2.12 -1.40
N PHE A 5 -26.25 2.39 -2.62
CA PHE A 5 -25.00 1.81 -3.14
C PHE A 5 -23.81 1.99 -2.18
N PHE A 6 -23.88 3.00 -1.30
CA PHE A 6 -22.84 3.30 -0.33
C PHE A 6 -22.92 2.50 0.98
N ASP A 7 -24.00 1.74 1.23
CA ASP A 7 -24.14 0.96 2.45
C ASP A 7 -23.05 -0.12 2.58
N GLN A 8 -22.49 -0.61 1.46
CA GLN A 8 -21.38 -1.56 1.45
C GLN A 8 -20.08 -0.97 2.02
N PHE A 9 -19.89 0.35 1.98
CA PHE A 9 -18.68 1.01 2.50
C PHE A 9 -18.79 1.44 3.96
N LEU A 10 -19.98 1.33 4.55
CA LEU A 10 -20.17 1.60 5.97
C LEU A 10 -19.51 0.50 6.78
N SER A 11 -18.74 0.89 7.79
CA SER A 11 -18.08 -0.06 8.68
C SER A 11 -19.14 -0.90 9.41
N PRO A 12 -19.12 -2.24 9.27
CA PRO A 12 -20.09 -3.07 9.96
C PRO A 12 -19.84 -3.04 11.47
N THR A 13 -20.85 -2.64 12.23
CA THR A 13 -20.84 -2.70 13.70
C THR A 13 -21.90 -3.69 14.16
N HIS A 14 -21.50 -4.77 14.83
CA HIS A 14 -22.43 -5.64 15.54
C HIS A 14 -22.28 -5.42 17.04
N LEU A 15 -23.42 -5.25 17.73
CA LEU A 15 -23.45 -5.05 19.20
C LEU A 15 -22.53 -3.92 19.69
N GLY A 16 -22.38 -2.85 18.90
CA GLY A 16 -21.53 -1.70 19.23
C GLY A 16 -20.02 -1.92 19.03
N ILE A 17 -19.57 -3.10 18.57
CA ILE A 17 -18.16 -3.38 18.27
C ILE A 17 -17.93 -3.24 16.75
N PRO A 18 -16.94 -2.45 16.30
CA PRO A 18 -16.58 -2.38 14.89
C PRO A 18 -15.87 -3.67 14.44
N LEU A 19 -16.40 -4.35 13.41
CA LEU A 19 -15.85 -5.60 12.88
C LEU A 19 -14.61 -5.40 11.99
N ILE A 20 -14.19 -4.14 11.77
CA ILE A 20 -13.02 -3.78 10.97
C ILE A 20 -11.78 -4.55 11.40
N LEU A 21 -11.55 -4.69 12.71
CA LEU A 21 -10.36 -5.33 13.26
C LEU A 21 -10.32 -6.83 12.93
N ILE A 22 -11.47 -7.50 12.92
CA ILE A 22 -11.57 -8.92 12.52
C ILE A 22 -11.25 -9.06 11.04
N ALA A 23 -11.78 -8.18 10.20
CA ALA A 23 -11.49 -8.17 8.76
C ALA A 23 -10.00 -7.94 8.47
N MET A 24 -9.30 -7.12 9.28
CA MET A 24 -7.86 -6.89 9.14
C MET A 24 -6.99 -8.09 9.54
N ILE A 25 -7.43 -8.89 10.51
CA ILE A 25 -6.67 -10.06 10.99
C ILE A 25 -6.88 -11.27 10.07
N PHE A 26 -8.03 -11.35 9.41
CA PHE A 26 -8.40 -12.49 8.57
C PHE A 26 -7.34 -12.92 7.52
N PRO A 27 -6.66 -12.00 6.80
CA PRO A 27 -5.61 -12.39 5.85
C PRO A 27 -4.46 -13.17 6.46
N TRP A 28 -4.17 -12.99 7.75
CA TRP A 28 -3.08 -13.70 8.40
C TRP A 28 -3.32 -15.21 8.46
N ILE A 29 -4.59 -15.63 8.58
CA ILE A 29 -4.99 -17.04 8.64
C ILE A 29 -4.73 -17.76 7.30
N LEU A 30 -4.73 -17.03 6.18
CA LEU A 30 -4.55 -17.59 4.84
C LEU A 30 -3.10 -18.04 4.54
N TYR A 31 -2.13 -17.55 5.33
CA TYR A 31 -0.71 -17.86 5.14
C TYR A 31 -0.22 -18.81 6.25
N PRO A 32 -0.26 -20.14 6.03
CA PRO A 32 0.24 -21.08 7.03
C PRO A 32 1.75 -20.94 7.21
N SER A 33 2.21 -21.06 8.46
CA SER A 33 3.63 -21.05 8.77
C SER A 33 4.34 -22.26 8.15
N PRO A 34 5.55 -22.08 7.58
CA PRO A 34 6.33 -23.21 7.07
C PRO A 34 6.68 -24.18 8.20
N THR A 35 6.58 -25.48 7.93
CA THR A 35 7.03 -26.51 8.87
C THR A 35 8.54 -26.69 8.81
N ASN A 36 9.16 -27.17 9.89
CA ASN A 36 10.60 -27.48 9.93
C ASN A 36 10.99 -28.74 9.10
N ARG A 37 10.14 -29.17 8.18
CA ARG A 37 10.37 -30.32 7.30
C ARG A 37 11.05 -29.83 6.02
N TRP A 38 11.98 -30.62 5.50
CA TRP A 38 12.68 -30.28 4.26
C TRP A 38 11.73 -30.22 3.05
N LEU A 39 10.75 -31.13 3.00
CA LEU A 39 9.67 -31.10 2.02
C LEU A 39 8.42 -30.48 2.66
N ASN A 40 8.05 -29.31 2.14
CA ASN A 40 6.87 -28.57 2.58
C ASN A 40 5.63 -28.93 1.75
N ASN A 41 4.46 -28.53 2.25
CA ASN A 41 3.20 -28.64 1.51
C ASN A 41 3.24 -27.81 0.21
N ARG A 42 2.51 -28.28 -0.81
CA ARG A 42 2.41 -27.62 -2.13
C ARG A 42 2.07 -26.12 -2.03
N LEU A 43 1.15 -25.78 -1.13
CA LEU A 43 0.75 -24.39 -0.91
C LEU A 43 1.89 -23.52 -0.36
N VAL A 44 2.63 -24.03 0.64
CA VAL A 44 3.81 -23.33 1.20
C VAL A 44 4.92 -23.18 0.17
N THR A 45 5.13 -24.20 -0.69
CA THR A 45 6.12 -24.09 -1.78
C THR A 45 5.74 -23.05 -2.82
N LEU A 46 4.45 -22.95 -3.19
CA LEU A 46 3.98 -21.93 -4.13
C LEU A 46 4.09 -20.52 -3.53
N GLN A 47 3.72 -20.35 -2.25
CA GLN A 47 3.87 -19.10 -1.53
C GLN A 47 5.35 -18.67 -1.46
N GLY A 48 6.26 -19.60 -1.14
CA GLY A 48 7.70 -19.33 -1.12
C GLY A 48 8.25 -18.92 -2.49
N GLN A 49 7.82 -19.59 -3.57
CA GLN A 49 8.21 -19.21 -4.94
C GLN A 49 7.70 -17.82 -5.32
N PHE A 50 6.46 -17.48 -4.94
CA PHE A 50 5.89 -16.16 -5.16
C PHE A 50 6.68 -15.08 -4.41
N PHE A 51 6.98 -15.28 -3.12
CA PHE A 51 7.75 -14.31 -2.34
C PHE A 51 9.17 -14.14 -2.88
N ASN A 52 9.85 -15.20 -3.32
CA ASN A 52 11.20 -15.11 -3.87
C ASN A 52 11.23 -14.34 -5.20
N ARG A 53 10.28 -14.58 -6.10
CA ARG A 53 10.21 -13.84 -7.37
C ARG A 53 9.89 -12.38 -7.15
N PHE A 54 8.97 -12.09 -6.24
CA PHE A 54 8.55 -10.73 -5.97
C PHE A 54 9.64 -9.92 -5.25
N THR A 55 10.31 -10.51 -4.25
CA THR A 55 11.49 -9.89 -3.62
C THR A 55 12.58 -9.61 -4.64
N GLN A 56 12.87 -10.55 -5.53
CA GLN A 56 13.86 -10.34 -6.59
C GLN A 56 13.47 -9.15 -7.47
N GLN A 57 12.23 -9.11 -7.96
CA GLN A 57 11.76 -8.02 -8.82
C GLN A 57 11.79 -6.64 -8.14
N LEU A 58 11.40 -6.57 -6.86
CA LEU A 58 11.45 -5.32 -6.09
C LEU A 58 12.89 -4.83 -5.84
N LEU A 59 13.82 -5.75 -5.64
CA LEU A 59 15.18 -5.43 -5.22
C LEU A 59 16.17 -5.23 -6.38
N LEU A 60 15.85 -5.68 -7.60
CA LEU A 60 16.68 -5.48 -8.80
C LEU A 60 17.14 -4.02 -9.03
N PRO A 61 16.28 -2.99 -8.90
CA PRO A 61 16.70 -1.59 -9.08
C PRO A 61 17.31 -0.96 -7.82
N LEU A 62 17.30 -1.65 -6.68
CA LEU A 62 17.71 -1.09 -5.39
C LEU A 62 19.16 -1.42 -5.06
N ASN A 63 19.85 -0.46 -4.46
CA ASN A 63 21.23 -0.65 -3.99
C ASN A 63 21.28 -1.53 -2.73
N GLN A 64 22.45 -2.08 -2.39
CA GLN A 64 22.61 -3.09 -1.32
C GLN A 64 22.06 -2.64 0.06
N GLY A 65 22.18 -1.35 0.38
CA GLY A 65 21.61 -0.79 1.62
C GLY A 65 20.07 -0.87 1.69
N GLY A 66 19.40 -0.85 0.54
CA GLY A 66 17.94 -0.95 0.40
C GLY A 66 17.40 -2.36 0.65
N HIS A 67 18.22 -3.41 0.55
CA HIS A 67 17.77 -4.78 0.80
C HIS A 67 17.27 -5.02 2.23
N LYS A 68 17.68 -4.19 3.20
CA LYS A 68 17.15 -4.23 4.58
C LYS A 68 15.63 -3.97 4.63
N TRP A 69 15.10 -3.21 3.68
CA TRP A 69 13.67 -2.88 3.58
C TRP A 69 12.83 -3.98 2.95
N ALA A 70 13.46 -5.04 2.42
CA ALA A 70 12.76 -6.11 1.73
C ALA A 70 11.63 -6.69 2.58
N LEU A 71 11.91 -7.05 3.85
CA LEU A 71 10.91 -7.69 4.71
C LEU A 71 9.66 -6.82 4.90
N ILE A 72 9.86 -5.53 5.15
CA ILE A 72 8.75 -4.60 5.43
C ILE A 72 7.93 -4.39 4.16
N LEU A 73 8.58 -4.14 3.01
CA LEU A 73 7.89 -3.96 1.73
C LEU A 73 7.13 -5.21 1.31
N MET A 74 7.72 -6.39 1.52
CA MET A 74 7.06 -7.67 1.28
C MET A 74 5.81 -7.84 2.15
N SER A 75 5.93 -7.59 3.45
CA SER A 75 4.81 -7.75 4.38
C SER A 75 3.63 -6.84 4.01
N LEU A 76 3.89 -5.57 3.68
CA LEU A 76 2.87 -4.62 3.28
C LEU A 76 2.22 -5.02 1.96
N MET A 77 3.00 -5.47 0.98
CA MET A 77 2.46 -5.93 -0.29
C MET A 77 1.52 -7.13 -0.09
N VAL A 78 1.95 -8.16 0.65
CA VAL A 78 1.16 -9.37 0.88
C VAL A 78 -0.13 -9.03 1.63
N PHE A 79 -0.05 -8.15 2.62
CA PHE A 79 -1.22 -7.66 3.35
C PHE A 79 -2.22 -6.92 2.45
N LEU A 80 -1.78 -5.95 1.65
CA LEU A 80 -2.67 -5.21 0.76
C LEU A 80 -3.25 -6.09 -0.35
N LEU A 81 -2.45 -6.99 -0.94
CA LEU A 81 -2.92 -7.91 -1.96
C LEU A 81 -4.02 -8.83 -1.41
N SER A 82 -3.79 -9.43 -0.25
CA SER A 82 -4.73 -10.36 0.35
C SER A 82 -6.04 -9.68 0.72
N ILE A 83 -6.02 -8.51 1.37
CA ILE A 83 -7.26 -7.78 1.69
C ILE A 83 -8.05 -7.42 0.42
N ASN A 84 -7.36 -6.92 -0.61
CA ASN A 84 -8.03 -6.50 -1.84
C ASN A 84 -8.61 -7.69 -2.63
N MET A 85 -7.91 -8.83 -2.63
CA MET A 85 -8.45 -10.08 -3.21
C MET A 85 -9.66 -10.59 -2.41
N LEU A 86 -9.68 -10.36 -1.09
CA LEU A 86 -10.75 -10.81 -0.20
C LEU A 86 -12.04 -10.01 -0.25
N GLY A 87 -12.05 -8.86 -0.91
CA GLY A 87 -13.06 -8.89 -1.92
C GLY A 87 -13.48 -7.65 -2.61
N LEU A 88 -13.78 -7.71 -3.90
CA LEU A 88 -13.99 -8.83 -4.85
C LEU A 88 -15.00 -9.94 -4.50
N LEU A 89 -14.87 -10.68 -3.40
CA LEU A 89 -15.89 -11.65 -2.97
C LEU A 89 -17.24 -10.94 -2.72
N PRO A 90 -18.37 -11.59 -3.06
CA PRO A 90 -19.68 -10.98 -2.88
C PRO A 90 -19.98 -10.77 -1.40
N TYR A 91 -20.58 -9.61 -1.08
CA TYR A 91 -20.99 -9.22 0.28
C TYR A 91 -19.86 -9.07 1.30
N THR A 92 -18.60 -8.97 0.88
CA THR A 92 -17.51 -8.67 1.82
C THR A 92 -17.29 -7.17 1.98
N PHE A 93 -17.06 -6.76 3.24
CA PHE A 93 -16.59 -5.41 3.58
C PHE A 93 -15.07 -5.39 3.48
N THR A 94 -14.55 -4.43 2.73
CA THR A 94 -13.12 -4.35 2.41
C THR A 94 -12.54 -3.10 3.08
N PRO A 95 -11.73 -3.24 4.16
CA PRO A 95 -11.32 -2.11 5.01
C PRO A 95 -10.40 -1.12 4.29
N THR A 96 -9.80 -1.51 3.17
CA THR A 96 -8.96 -0.67 2.30
C THR A 96 -9.74 0.37 1.49
N THR A 97 -11.08 0.32 1.49
CA THR A 97 -11.93 1.38 0.93
C THR A 97 -11.92 2.64 1.78
N GLN A 98 -11.63 2.53 3.08
CA GLN A 98 -11.56 3.66 3.97
C GLN A 98 -10.21 4.39 3.82
N LEU A 99 -10.28 5.69 3.50
CA LEU A 99 -9.09 6.53 3.35
C LEU A 99 -8.25 6.61 4.61
N SER A 100 -8.88 6.54 5.79
CA SER A 100 -8.21 6.55 7.08
C SER A 100 -7.17 5.43 7.19
N LEU A 101 -7.50 4.21 6.77
CA LEU A 101 -6.59 3.07 6.82
C LEU A 101 -5.41 3.25 5.87
N ASN A 102 -5.68 3.62 4.62
CA ASN A 102 -4.62 3.77 3.61
C ASN A 102 -3.68 4.93 3.95
N MET A 103 -4.19 6.03 4.51
CA MET A 103 -3.36 7.13 5.01
C MET A 103 -2.52 6.71 6.23
N GLY A 104 -3.08 5.84 7.10
CA GLY A 104 -2.36 5.25 8.22
C GLY A 104 -1.14 4.43 7.80
N PHE A 105 -1.16 3.80 6.62
CA PHE A 105 0.02 3.16 6.04
C PHE A 105 0.88 4.14 5.23
N ALA A 106 0.30 4.99 4.38
CA ALA A 106 1.07 5.81 3.46
C ALA A 106 1.97 6.83 4.16
N VAL A 107 1.48 7.51 5.20
CA VAL A 107 2.21 8.60 5.88
C VAL A 107 3.46 8.08 6.61
N PRO A 108 3.40 7.04 7.47
CA PRO A 108 4.59 6.53 8.15
C PRO A 108 5.65 6.00 7.19
N PHE A 109 5.24 5.28 6.13
CA PHE A 109 6.16 4.73 5.15
C PHE A 109 6.86 5.82 4.34
N TRP A 110 6.13 6.83 3.88
CA TRP A 110 6.72 7.98 3.20
C TRP A 110 7.65 8.78 4.12
N LEU A 111 7.23 9.02 5.36
CA LEU A 111 8.05 9.77 6.31
C LEU A 111 9.35 9.02 6.63
N ALA A 112 9.30 7.70 6.76
CA ALA A 112 10.48 6.87 6.96
C ALA A 112 11.48 7.01 5.79
N THR A 113 11.03 6.99 4.54
CA THR A 113 11.93 7.13 3.38
C THR A 113 12.53 8.53 3.28
N VAL A 114 11.76 9.58 3.58
CA VAL A 114 12.25 10.96 3.62
C VAL A 114 13.34 11.12 4.69
N ILE A 115 13.10 10.63 5.92
CA ILE A 115 14.09 10.71 7.01
C ILE A 115 15.38 9.98 6.65
N ILE A 116 15.28 8.80 6.05
CA ILE A 116 16.45 7.99 5.66
C ILE A 116 17.24 8.69 4.54
N GLY A 117 16.54 9.28 3.57
CA GLY A 117 17.15 10.08 2.50
C GLY A 117 17.93 11.25 3.06
N MET A 118 17.31 12.05 3.95
CA MET A 118 17.98 13.19 4.58
C MET A 118 19.16 12.77 5.46
N ARG A 119 19.07 11.64 6.18
CA ARG A 119 20.13 11.17 7.07
C ARG A 119 21.35 10.61 6.32
N ASN A 120 21.12 9.84 5.26
CA ASN A 120 22.21 9.13 4.59
C ASN A 120 22.95 10.03 3.59
N GLN A 121 22.23 10.89 2.86
CA GLN A 121 22.80 11.75 1.82
C GLN A 121 22.06 13.10 1.75
N PRO A 122 22.29 14.02 2.71
CA PRO A 122 21.57 15.29 2.76
C PRO A 122 21.81 16.16 1.52
N THR A 123 23.04 16.15 0.98
CA THR A 123 23.40 16.94 -0.22
C THR A 123 22.73 16.42 -1.48
N ALA A 124 22.64 15.10 -1.67
CA ALA A 124 21.95 14.51 -2.81
C ALA A 124 20.42 14.65 -2.68
N ALA A 125 19.88 14.54 -1.46
CA ALA A 125 18.45 14.73 -1.22
C ALA A 125 18.00 16.18 -1.49
N LEU A 126 18.80 17.16 -1.10
CA LEU A 126 18.56 18.57 -1.43
C LEU A 126 18.86 18.87 -2.90
N GLY A 127 19.86 18.21 -3.50
CA GLY A 127 20.17 18.31 -4.92
C GLY A 127 19.02 17.82 -5.81
N HIS A 128 18.25 16.81 -5.38
CA HIS A 128 17.08 16.34 -6.13
C HIS A 128 15.95 17.38 -6.21
N LEU A 129 15.95 18.40 -5.35
CA LEU A 129 14.99 19.51 -5.46
C LEU A 129 15.27 20.40 -6.67
N LEU A 130 16.45 20.28 -7.29
CA LEU A 130 16.83 21.06 -8.45
C LEU A 130 17.29 20.14 -9.60
N PRO A 131 16.53 20.04 -10.70
CA PRO A 131 17.02 19.34 -11.88
C PRO A 131 18.21 20.11 -12.49
N GLU A 132 19.22 19.33 -12.88
CA GLU A 132 20.45 19.83 -13.49
C GLU A 132 20.14 20.61 -14.77
N GLY A 133 20.74 21.79 -14.91
CA GLY A 133 20.62 22.62 -16.14
C GLY A 133 19.45 23.60 -16.17
N THR A 134 18.84 23.95 -15.03
CA THR A 134 17.78 24.97 -14.99
C THR A 134 18.33 26.41 -15.05
N PRO A 135 17.70 27.31 -15.82
CA PRO A 135 18.14 28.70 -15.89
C PRO A 135 17.87 29.42 -14.56
N VAL A 136 18.85 30.21 -14.11
CA VAL A 136 18.89 30.92 -12.81
C VAL A 136 17.58 31.62 -12.38
N PRO A 137 16.78 32.24 -13.28
CA PRO A 137 15.55 32.92 -12.87
C PRO A 137 14.42 31.97 -12.42
N LEU A 138 14.40 30.72 -12.91
CA LEU A 138 13.30 29.77 -12.66
C LEU A 138 13.52 28.91 -11.40
N ILE A 139 14.72 28.96 -10.83
CA ILE A 139 15.13 28.15 -9.66
C ILE A 139 14.17 28.31 -8.47
N PRO A 140 13.77 29.53 -8.03
CA PRO A 140 12.92 29.68 -6.84
C PRO A 140 11.53 29.06 -7.01
N VAL A 141 10.94 29.20 -8.20
CA VAL A 141 9.61 28.66 -8.50
C VAL A 141 9.63 27.14 -8.53
N LEU A 142 10.69 26.55 -9.08
CA LEU A 142 10.82 25.10 -9.22
C LEU A 142 10.97 24.39 -7.87
N ILE A 143 11.75 24.98 -6.95
CA ILE A 143 11.90 24.45 -5.58
C ILE A 143 10.54 24.40 -4.87
N VAL A 144 9.71 25.44 -5.04
CA VAL A 144 8.35 25.46 -4.46
C VAL A 144 7.48 24.34 -5.04
N ILE A 145 7.54 24.10 -6.36
CA ILE A 145 6.76 23.04 -6.99
C ILE A 145 7.24 21.65 -6.54
N GLU A 146 8.55 21.42 -6.46
CA GLU A 146 9.10 20.12 -6.06
C GLU A 146 8.82 19.82 -4.59
N THR A 147 8.88 20.83 -3.71
CA THR A 147 8.47 20.66 -2.31
C THR A 147 6.99 20.31 -2.18
N ILE A 148 6.11 20.96 -2.94
CA ILE A 148 4.68 20.59 -3.00
C ILE A 148 4.50 19.15 -3.53
N SER A 149 5.22 18.78 -4.60
CA SER A 149 5.19 17.43 -5.18
C SER A 149 5.59 16.35 -4.17
N LEU A 150 6.62 16.62 -3.36
CA LEU A 150 7.08 15.72 -2.30
C LEU A 150 6.00 15.49 -1.24
N PHE A 151 5.25 16.53 -0.85
CA PHE A 151 4.13 16.43 0.11
C PHE A 151 2.87 15.78 -0.47
N ILE A 152 2.60 15.95 -1.77
CA ILE A 152 1.43 15.33 -2.42
C ILE A 152 1.62 13.81 -2.55
N ARG A 153 2.85 13.31 -2.65
CA ARG A 153 3.16 11.89 -2.85
C ARG A 153 2.47 10.92 -1.86
N PRO A 154 2.52 11.09 -0.52
CA PRO A 154 1.83 10.19 0.42
C PRO A 154 0.31 10.24 0.26
N ILE A 155 -0.25 11.43 0.01
CA ILE A 155 -1.69 11.62 -0.21
C ILE A 155 -2.10 10.90 -1.50
N ALA A 156 -1.34 11.08 -2.58
CA ALA A 156 -1.60 10.45 -3.86
C ALA A 156 -1.54 8.91 -3.79
N LEU A 157 -0.64 8.34 -2.99
CA LEU A 157 -0.56 6.90 -2.77
C LEU A 157 -1.81 6.37 -2.03
N GLY A 158 -2.23 7.04 -0.96
CA GLY A 158 -3.41 6.64 -0.17
C GLY A 158 -4.71 6.76 -0.96
N VAL A 159 -4.91 7.90 -1.63
CA VAL A 159 -6.11 8.18 -2.45
C VAL A 159 -6.19 7.24 -3.65
N ARG A 160 -5.05 6.89 -4.27
CA ARG A 160 -5.04 5.95 -5.40
C ARG A 160 -5.62 4.59 -5.03
N LEU A 161 -5.25 4.05 -3.87
CA LEU A 161 -5.77 2.76 -3.42
C LEU A 161 -7.27 2.85 -3.10
N THR A 162 -7.71 3.88 -2.37
CA THR A 162 -9.14 4.02 -2.05
C THR A 162 -9.99 4.26 -3.29
N ALA A 163 -9.55 5.13 -4.19
CA ALA A 163 -10.29 5.49 -5.39
C ALA A 163 -10.48 4.27 -6.29
N ASN A 164 -9.41 3.49 -6.53
CA ASN A 164 -9.48 2.31 -7.37
C ASN A 164 -10.43 1.25 -6.80
N LEU A 165 -10.43 1.05 -5.48
CA LEU A 165 -11.29 0.05 -4.83
C LEU A 165 -12.75 0.51 -4.75
N THR A 166 -12.99 1.75 -4.31
CA THR A 166 -14.35 2.30 -4.23
C THR A 166 -15.01 2.39 -5.61
N ALA A 167 -14.29 2.92 -6.61
CA ALA A 167 -14.79 2.98 -7.98
C ALA A 167 -14.99 1.58 -8.59
N GLY A 168 -14.07 0.65 -8.33
CA GLY A 168 -14.19 -0.73 -8.81
C GLY A 168 -15.44 -1.43 -8.27
N HIS A 169 -15.69 -1.32 -6.97
CA HIS A 169 -16.89 -1.89 -6.34
C HIS A 169 -18.18 -1.24 -6.85
N LEU A 170 -18.21 0.10 -6.95
CA LEU A 170 -19.36 0.82 -7.49
C LEU A 170 -19.66 0.41 -8.94
N LEU A 171 -18.63 0.27 -9.77
CA LEU A 171 -18.78 -0.13 -11.16
C LEU A 171 -19.36 -1.54 -11.28
N ILE A 172 -18.85 -2.51 -10.49
CA ILE A 172 -19.38 -3.88 -10.46
C ILE A 172 -20.87 -3.86 -10.07
N GLN A 173 -21.23 -3.06 -9.07
CA GLN A 173 -22.61 -2.98 -8.60
C GLN A 173 -23.54 -2.32 -9.63
N LEU A 174 -23.09 -1.26 -10.31
CA LEU A 174 -23.85 -0.56 -11.34
C LEU A 174 -24.07 -1.41 -12.60
N ILE A 175 -23.13 -2.30 -12.96
CA ILE A 175 -23.32 -3.24 -14.08
C ILE A 175 -24.27 -4.37 -13.68
N ALA A 176 -24.28 -4.77 -12.41
CA ALA A 176 -25.12 -5.86 -11.91
C ALA A 176 -26.60 -5.45 -11.73
N THR A 177 -26.90 -4.15 -11.63
CA THR A 177 -28.25 -3.57 -11.56
C THR A 177 -28.74 -3.13 -12.93
#